data_AF-A0A317HYA3-F1
#
_entry.id   AF-A0A317HYA3-F1
#
_cell.length_a   1.000
_cell.length_b   1.000
_cell.length_c   1.000
_cell.angle_alpha   90.00
_cell.angle_beta   90.00
_cell.angle_gamma   90.00
#
_symmetry.space_group_name_H-M   'P 1'
#
loop_
_entity.id
_entity.type
_entity.pdbx_description
1 polymer ?
#
loop_
_entity_poly.entity_id
_entity_poly.type
_entity_poly.pdbx_seq_one_letter_code
_entity_poly.pdbx_strand_id
1 'polypeptide(L)' 'MQWITRQEIRVNRTATCWLIRRFLDPEAEFMFLPAEDVAAMEAVTQGTGFDAPGATYPHQDAQGLCSFAALVRE' A
#
# COMPACT_ATOMS: atom_id res chain seq x y z
N MET A 1 10.30 -6.73 -2.88
CA MET A 1 9.40 -6.01 -3.82
C MET A 1 9.20 -4.57 -3.33
N GLN A 2 8.96 -3.61 -4.23
CA GLN A 2 8.73 -2.21 -3.84
C GLN A 2 7.24 -1.97 -3.56
N TRP A 3 6.95 -1.39 -2.39
CA TRP A 3 5.60 -1.05 -1.95
C TRP A 3 5.50 0.47 -1.78
N ILE A 4 4.42 1.07 -2.28
CA ILE A 4 4.29 2.52 -2.34
C ILE A 4 3.05 2.93 -1.56
N THR A 5 3.17 3.92 -0.70
CA THR A 5 2.02 4.49 0.00
C THR A 5 2.18 5.98 0.19
N ARG A 6 1.15 6.63 0.71
CA ARG A 6 1.18 8.06 0.93
C ARG A 6 1.92 8.44 2.21
N GLN A 7 2.47 9.66 2.21
CA GLN A 7 3.09 10.30 3.35
C GLN A 7 2.10 10.50 4.52
N GLU A 8 2.61 11.06 5.63
CA GLU A 8 1.87 11.25 6.88
C GLU A 8 1.33 9.95 7.49
N ILE A 9 2.19 8.93 7.64
CA ILE A 9 1.83 7.57 8.08
C ILE A 9 0.90 7.58 9.30
N ARG A 10 -0.24 6.88 9.17
CA ARG A 10 -1.22 6.63 10.24
C ARG A 10 -1.30 5.14 10.53
N VAL A 11 -2.01 4.77 11.60
CA VAL A 11 -2.12 3.39 12.11
C VAL A 11 -2.35 2.35 11.02
N ASN A 12 -3.28 2.57 10.09
CA ASN A 12 -3.56 1.63 8.99
C ASN A 12 -2.29 1.36 8.14
N ARG A 13 -1.58 2.40 7.71
CA ARG A 13 -0.38 2.27 6.87
C ARG A 13 0.76 1.59 7.61
N THR A 14 0.98 1.90 8.89
CA THR A 14 1.99 1.21 9.70
C THR A 14 1.66 -0.27 9.86
N ALA A 15 0.38 -0.61 10.11
CA ALA A 15 -0.07 -1.99 10.24
C ALA A 15 0.07 -2.76 8.92
N THR A 16 -0.25 -2.13 7.79
CA THR A 16 -0.07 -2.72 6.46
C THR A 16 1.40 -2.98 6.15
N CYS A 17 2.31 -2.01 6.41
CA CYS A 17 3.75 -2.24 6.23
C CYS A 17 4.26 -3.40 7.09
N TRP A 18 3.79 -3.50 8.33
CA TRP A 18 4.14 -4.61 9.22
C TRP A 18 3.62 -5.94 8.69
N LEU A 19 2.37 -6.01 8.24
CA LEU A 19 1.78 -7.22 7.67
C LEU A 19 2.56 -7.69 6.44
N ILE A 20 2.88 -6.77 5.53
CA ILE A 20 3.67 -7.04 4.33
C ILE A 20 5.02 -7.64 4.73
N ARG A 21 5.79 -6.96 5.59
CA ARG A 21 7.10 -7.48 6.03
C ARG A 21 7.03 -8.78 6.81
N ARG A 22 5.95 -9.00 7.55
CA ARG A 22 5.84 -10.16 8.44
C ARG A 22 5.42 -11.43 7.70
N PHE A 23 4.54 -11.30 6.72
CA PHE A 23 3.83 -12.43 6.12
C PHE A 23 3.95 -12.54 4.60
N LEU A 24 4.22 -11.44 3.88
CA LEU A 24 4.23 -11.43 2.41
C LEU A 24 5.65 -11.34 1.85
N ASP A 25 6.42 -10.35 2.30
CA ASP A 25 7.74 -10.04 1.76
C ASP A 25 8.64 -9.45 2.85
N PRO A 26 9.48 -10.28 3.52
CA PRO A 26 10.41 -9.83 4.56
C PRO A 26 11.41 -8.77 4.10
N GLU A 27 11.71 -8.71 2.81
CA GLU A 27 12.66 -7.76 2.20
C GLU A 27 11.94 -6.58 1.53
N ALA A 28 10.65 -6.38 1.82
CA ALA A 28 9.87 -5.27 1.27
C ALA A 28 10.53 -3.91 1.54
N GLU A 29 10.64 -3.11 0.48
CA GLU A 29 11.05 -1.72 0.53
C GLU A 29 9.82 -0.82 0.38
N PHE A 30 9.77 0.28 1.14
CA PHE A 30 8.61 1.17 1.17
C PHE A 30 8.97 2.56 0.68
N MET A 31 8.18 3.09 -0.25
CA MET A 31 8.26 4.47 -0.73
C MET A 31 7.06 5.27 -0.24
N PHE A 32 7.30 6.48 0.28
CA PHE A 32 6.27 7.36 0.84
C PHE A 32 6.17 8.66 0.03
N LEU A 33 5.06 8.86 -0.69
CA LEU A 33 4.85 9.98 -1.61
C LEU A 33 3.57 10.77 -1.30
N PRO A 34 3.32 11.93 -1.92
CA PRO A 34 1.98 12.52 -1.96
C PRO A 34 0.95 11.51 -2.46
N ALA A 35 -0.31 11.62 -2.01
CA ALA A 35 -1.32 10.58 -2.25
C ALA A 35 -1.67 10.45 -3.75
N GLU A 36 -1.67 11.57 -4.44
CA GLU A 36 -1.88 11.71 -5.89
C GLU A 36 -0.80 11.02 -6.73
N ASP A 37 0.41 10.87 -6.19
CA ASP A 37 1.57 10.33 -6.92
C ASP A 37 1.70 8.81 -6.80
N VAL A 38 1.00 8.18 -5.82
CA VAL A 38 1.17 6.75 -5.52
C VAL A 38 0.85 5.87 -6.72
N ALA A 39 -0.31 6.08 -7.35
CA ALA A 39 -0.73 5.28 -8.50
C ALA A 39 0.17 5.48 -9.73
N ALA A 40 0.64 6.71 -9.94
CA ALA A 40 1.58 7.00 -11.03
C ALA A 40 2.92 6.31 -10.79
N MET A 41 3.43 6.35 -9.55
CA MET A 41 4.68 5.71 -9.19
C MET A 41 4.60 4.19 -9.28
N GLU A 42 3.47 3.60 -8.87
CA GLU A 42 3.22 2.16 -9.00
C GLU A 42 3.46 1.66 -10.42
N ALA A 43 2.93 2.38 -11.42
CA ALA A 43 3.13 2.07 -12.83
C ALA A 43 4.59 2.22 -13.29
N VAL A 44 5.32 3.21 -12.76
CA VAL A 44 6.71 3.48 -13.13
C VAL A 44 7.68 2.46 -12.55
N THR A 45 7.53 2.13 -11.27
CA THR A 45 8.46 1.23 -10.57
C THR A 45 8.07 -0.24 -10.69
N GLN A 46 6.92 -0.54 -11.31
CA GLN A 46 6.28 -1.86 -11.25
C GLN A 46 6.12 -2.34 -9.80
N GLY A 47 5.89 -1.39 -8.89
CA GLY A 47 5.67 -1.65 -7.47
C GLY A 47 4.20 -1.95 -7.17
N THR A 48 3.87 -2.03 -5.89
CA THR A 48 2.50 -2.22 -5.43
C THR A 48 2.08 -1.08 -4.52
N GLY A 49 1.09 -0.29 -4.96
CA GLY A 49 0.59 0.84 -4.21
C GLY A 49 -0.50 0.46 -3.23
N PHE A 50 -0.54 1.11 -2.06
CA PHE A 50 -1.62 0.94 -1.10
C PHE A 50 -2.00 2.21 -0.32
N ASP A 51 -3.24 2.24 0.17
CA ASP A 51 -3.85 3.30 0.98
C ASP A 51 -3.82 4.70 0.30
N ALA A 52 -3.96 4.72 -1.02
CA ALA A 52 -4.03 5.93 -1.84
C ALA A 52 -5.06 5.77 -2.98
N PRO A 53 -5.64 6.87 -3.50
CA PRO A 53 -6.55 6.81 -4.64
C PRO A 53 -5.88 6.20 -5.88
N GLY A 54 -6.56 5.28 -6.55
CA GLY A 54 -6.07 4.66 -7.80
C GLY A 54 -4.91 3.66 -7.64
N ALA A 55 -4.43 3.41 -6.43
CA ALA A 55 -3.44 2.39 -6.15
C ALA A 55 -4.04 0.97 -6.21
N THR A 56 -3.20 -0.06 -6.35
CA THR A 56 -3.64 -1.47 -6.34
C THR A 56 -4.54 -1.78 -5.14
N TYR A 57 -4.14 -1.35 -3.92
CA TYR A 57 -4.96 -1.48 -2.72
C TYR A 57 -5.40 -0.11 -2.21
N PRO A 58 -6.53 0.44 -2.66
CA PRO A 58 -6.94 1.80 -2.30
C PRO A 58 -7.26 1.94 -0.80
N HIS A 59 -7.50 3.19 -0.36
CA HIS A 59 -7.92 3.45 1.02
C HIS A 59 -9.19 2.68 1.41
N GLN A 60 -10.10 2.55 0.44
CA GLN A 60 -11.28 1.71 0.51
C GLN A 60 -11.53 1.12 -0.88
N ASP A 61 -11.60 -0.19 -1.00
CA ASP A 61 -11.88 -0.89 -2.25
C ASP A 61 -13.39 -0.97 -2.55
N ALA A 62 -13.76 -1.61 -3.66
CA ALA A 62 -15.15 -1.79 -4.09
C ALA A 62 -15.98 -2.65 -3.12
N GLN A 63 -15.34 -3.42 -2.24
CA GLN A 63 -15.97 -4.22 -1.18
C GLN A 63 -16.00 -3.48 0.17
N GLY A 64 -15.48 -2.25 0.22
CA GLY A 64 -15.43 -1.45 1.43
C GLY A 64 -14.27 -1.80 2.38
N LEU A 65 -13.27 -2.56 1.92
CA LEU A 65 -12.12 -2.95 2.73
C LEU A 65 -11.00 -1.92 2.60
N CYS A 66 -10.32 -1.65 3.72
CA CYS A 66 -9.05 -0.94 3.67
C CYS A 66 -7.92 -1.86 3.18
N SER A 67 -6.81 -1.26 2.74
CA SER A 67 -5.63 -1.99 2.26
C SER A 67 -5.18 -3.15 3.16
N PHE A 68 -5.19 -2.97 4.49
CA PHE A 68 -4.85 -4.05 5.43
C PHE A 68 -5.83 -5.23 5.31
N ALA A 69 -7.13 -4.94 5.36
CA ALA A 69 -8.17 -5.97 5.32
C ALA A 69 -8.25 -6.66 3.95
N ALA A 70 -7.97 -5.91 2.87
CA ALA A 70 -7.88 -6.46 1.52
C ALA A 70 -6.70 -7.46 1.42
N LEU A 71 -5.50 -7.07 1.87
CA LEU A 71 -4.31 -7.94 1.86
C LEU A 71 -4.44 -9.18 2.76
N VAL A 72 -5.18 -9.10 3.87
CA VAL A 72 -5.46 -10.28 4.72
C VAL A 72 -6.36 -11.31 4.02
N ARG A 73 -7.16 -10.88 3.05
CA ARG A 73 -8.17 -11.71 2.37
C ARG A 73 -7.70 -12.29 1.03
N GLU A 74 -6.52 -11.89 0.57
CA GLU A 74 -5.89 -12.43 -0.63
C GLU A 74 -5.38 -13.85 -0.38
#